data_AF-A0A8D0H2V8-F1
#
_entry.id   AF-A0A8D0H2V8-F1
#
_cell.length_a   1.000
_cell.length_b   1.000
_cell.length_c   1.000
_cell.angle_alpha   90.00
_cell.angle_beta   90.00
_cell.angle_gamma   90.00
#
_symmetry.space_group_name_H-M   'P 1'
#
loop_
_entity.id
_entity.type
_entity.pdbx_description
1 polymer ?
#
loop_
_entity_poly.entity_id
_entity_poly.type
_entity_poly.pdbx_seq_one_letter_code
_entity_poly.pdbx_strand_id
1 'polypeptide(L)'
;MIFPFHWPCPYIPLCPLALADVLSAPCPYIVGIDSRYFDLYDPPPDVSCVDLDTNTIFQPGDRRSLAWKILPKKPCKNLMNTLNNLYQQLAELQQRPREDALMELAMNDSDLNSGKKLHLLDMEIQEAFLSFMASLLKGYRSYLRPITQAPSETAT
;
A
#
# COMPACT_ATOMS: atom_id res chain seq x y z
N MET A 1 0.34 -6.11 -1.55
CA MET A 1 1.55 -5.40 -1.06
C MET A 1 2.29 -6.09 0.11
N ILE A 2 1.67 -6.94 0.95
CA ILE A 2 2.39 -7.76 1.94
C ILE A 2 2.01 -9.26 1.95
N PHE A 3 1.21 -9.70 0.97
CA PHE A 3 0.87 -11.12 0.78
C PHE A 3 2.15 -11.97 0.71
N PRO A 4 2.23 -13.13 1.39
CA PRO A 4 1.15 -13.91 1.99
C PRO A 4 0.80 -13.54 3.44
N PHE A 5 1.39 -12.48 3.98
CA PHE A 5 1.08 -12.02 5.33
C PHE A 5 -0.15 -11.12 5.36
N HIS A 6 -0.71 -11.01 6.56
CA HIS A 6 -1.80 -10.12 6.89
C HIS A 6 -1.30 -9.15 7.95
N TRP A 7 -1.80 -7.92 7.94
CA TRP A 7 -1.49 -6.95 8.98
C TRP A 7 -2.13 -7.41 10.30
N PRO A 8 -1.34 -7.69 11.36
CA PRO A 8 -1.89 -8.29 12.59
C PRO A 8 -2.35 -7.24 13.62
N CYS A 9 -2.07 -5.96 13.39
CA CYS A 9 -2.34 -4.88 14.33
C CYS A 9 -3.63 -4.13 13.93
N PRO A 10 -4.13 -3.17 14.74
CA PRO A 10 -5.31 -2.39 14.40
C PRO A 10 -5.22 -1.78 12.99
N TYR A 11 -6.31 -1.98 12.22
CA TYR A 11 -6.52 -1.38 10.91
C TYR A 11 -7.91 -0.72 10.91
N ILE A 12 -7.93 0.61 10.90
CA ILE A 12 -9.16 1.41 10.89
C ILE A 12 -9.15 2.20 9.58
N PRO A 13 -9.82 1.73 8.51
CA PRO A 13 -9.79 2.40 7.21
C PRO A 13 -10.24 3.86 7.25
N LEU A 14 -11.20 4.16 8.13
CA LEU A 14 -11.69 5.51 8.36
C LEU A 14 -12.09 5.66 9.84
N CYS A 15 -11.31 6.43 10.59
CA CYS A 15 -11.55 6.71 12.00
C CYS A 15 -12.40 7.99 12.14
N PRO A 16 -13.54 7.93 12.86
CA PRO A 16 -14.24 9.14 13.28
C PRO A 16 -13.33 10.05 14.11
N LEU A 17 -13.42 11.37 13.90
CA LEU A 17 -12.59 12.34 14.63
C LEU A 17 -12.78 12.27 16.15
N ALA A 18 -14.00 11.92 16.61
CA ALA A 18 -14.29 11.73 18.04
C ALA A 18 -13.54 10.56 18.69
N LEU A 19 -12.91 9.67 17.90
CA LEU A 19 -12.12 8.53 18.36
C LEU A 19 -10.63 8.68 18.03
N ALA A 20 -10.18 9.88 17.67
CA ALA A 20 -8.80 10.12 17.24
C ALA A 20 -7.75 9.87 18.33
N ASP A 21 -8.15 9.76 19.60
CA ASP A 21 -7.29 9.31 20.70
C ASP A 21 -6.64 7.94 20.42
N VAL A 22 -7.23 7.12 19.53
CA VAL A 22 -6.63 5.86 19.05
C VAL A 22 -5.23 6.05 18.46
N LEU A 23 -4.90 7.24 17.96
CA LEU A 23 -3.56 7.56 17.44
C LEU A 23 -2.48 7.55 18.54
N SER A 24 -2.87 7.63 19.82
CA SER A 24 -1.92 7.50 20.94
C SER A 24 -1.69 6.04 21.36
N ALA A 25 -2.21 5.06 20.62
CA ALA A 25 -2.05 3.66 20.95
C ALA A 25 -0.56 3.24 20.98
N PRO A 26 -0.10 2.52 22.02
CA PRO A 26 1.31 2.14 22.17
C PRO A 26 1.73 0.96 21.28
N CYS A 27 0.95 0.63 20.25
CA CYS A 27 1.18 -0.47 19.34
C CYS A 27 1.14 0.02 17.88
N PRO A 28 1.75 -0.70 16.92
CA PRO A 28 1.63 -0.32 15.52
C PRO A 28 0.16 -0.30 15.08
N TYR A 29 -0.20 0.63 14.20
CA TYR A 29 -1.54 0.71 13.65
C TYR A 29 -1.50 1.27 12.23
N ILE A 30 -2.60 1.08 11.50
CA ILE A 30 -2.90 1.80 10.27
C ILE A 30 -4.28 2.41 10.43
N VAL A 31 -4.36 3.73 10.40
CA VAL A 31 -5.61 4.48 10.61
C VAL A 31 -5.76 5.51 9.49
N GLY A 32 -6.88 5.45 8.77
CA GLY A 32 -7.28 6.53 7.87
C GLY A 32 -8.06 7.58 8.65
N ILE A 33 -7.72 8.85 8.45
CA ILE A 33 -8.38 9.97 9.11
C ILE A 33 -8.66 11.08 8.09
N ASP A 34 -9.73 11.83 8.35
CA ASP A 34 -10.06 13.02 7.58
C ASP A 34 -9.05 14.14 7.87
N SER A 35 -8.69 14.92 6.85
CA SER A 35 -7.70 15.99 6.96
C SER A 35 -8.07 17.07 7.99
N ARG A 36 -9.36 17.25 8.30
CA ARG A 36 -9.84 18.13 9.40
C ARG A 36 -9.28 17.78 10.77
N TYR A 37 -8.74 16.57 10.97
CA TYR A 37 -8.02 16.23 12.20
C TYR A 37 -6.88 17.22 12.48
N PHE A 38 -6.11 17.57 11.43
CA PHE A 38 -4.93 18.40 11.55
C PHE A 38 -5.25 19.89 11.78
N ASP A 39 -6.51 20.30 11.58
CA ASP A 39 -6.99 21.64 11.97
C ASP A 39 -7.23 21.75 13.49
N LEU A 40 -7.44 20.62 14.16
CA LEU A 40 -7.88 20.53 15.55
C LEU A 40 -6.81 19.99 16.50
N TYR A 41 -5.94 19.12 16.00
CA TYR A 41 -4.99 18.36 16.81
C TYR A 41 -3.61 18.26 16.13
N ASP A 42 -2.58 18.20 16.96
CA ASP A 42 -1.24 17.79 16.52
C ASP A 42 -1.15 16.26 16.46
N PRO A 43 -0.58 15.65 15.40
CA PRO A 43 -0.35 14.22 15.37
C PRO A 43 0.73 13.81 16.40
N PRO A 44 0.64 12.62 17.02
CA PRO A 44 1.66 12.18 17.97
C PRO A 44 3.06 12.08 17.32
N PRO A 45 4.13 12.33 18.10
CA PRO A 45 5.47 12.58 17.56
C PRO A 45 6.18 11.36 16.98
N ASP A 46 5.61 10.17 17.08
CA ASP A 46 6.13 8.91 16.55
C ASP A 46 5.29 8.36 15.39
N VAL A 47 4.32 9.15 14.92
CA VAL A 47 3.35 8.75 13.89
C VAL A 47 3.79 9.26 12.53
N SER A 48 3.86 8.37 11.55
CA SER A 48 4.06 8.75 10.16
C SER A 48 2.72 9.04 9.50
N CYS A 49 2.58 10.21 8.87
CA CYS A 49 1.38 10.62 8.16
C CYS A 49 1.63 10.56 6.65
N VAL A 50 0.68 9.99 5.92
CA VAL A 50 0.67 9.98 4.45
C VAL A 50 -0.52 10.82 4.01
N ASP A 51 -0.24 11.99 3.46
CA ASP A 51 -1.25 12.88 2.90
C ASP A 51 -1.50 12.49 1.44
N LEU A 52 -2.69 11.96 1.18
CA LEU A 52 -3.13 11.49 -0.13
C LEU A 52 -3.54 12.64 -1.05
N ASP A 53 -3.93 13.79 -0.50
CA ASP A 53 -4.36 14.96 -1.28
C ASP A 53 -3.15 15.66 -1.90
N THR A 54 -2.06 15.79 -1.14
CA THR A 54 -0.83 16.44 -1.59
C THR A 54 0.27 15.49 -2.03
N ASN A 55 0.07 14.18 -1.89
CA ASN A 55 1.06 13.14 -2.14
C ASN A 55 2.36 13.37 -1.33
N THR A 56 2.21 13.75 -0.06
CA THR A 56 3.34 14.01 0.85
C THR A 56 3.39 12.99 1.99
N ILE A 57 4.60 12.71 2.46
CA ILE A 57 4.82 11.81 3.58
C ILE A 57 5.54 12.58 4.68
N PHE A 58 4.87 12.75 5.81
CA PHE A 58 5.44 13.29 7.03
C PHE A 58 5.92 12.14 7.91
N GLN A 59 7.22 12.10 8.21
CA GLN A 59 7.81 11.15 9.14
C GLN A 59 8.55 11.91 10.22
N PRO A 60 8.13 11.82 11.49
CA PRO A 60 8.80 12.52 12.56
C PRO A 60 10.15 11.86 12.91
N GLY A 61 11.14 12.70 13.21
CA GLY A 61 12.52 12.31 13.54
C GLY A 61 13.39 11.89 12.35
N ASP A 62 14.58 11.33 12.64
CA ASP A 62 15.58 10.92 11.62
C ASP A 62 15.25 9.56 10.96
N ARG A 63 14.01 9.09 11.11
CA ARG A 63 13.51 7.79 10.61
C ARG A 63 13.36 7.74 9.09
N ARG A 64 13.43 8.89 8.41
CA ARG A 64 13.39 9.02 6.94
C ARG A 64 14.43 8.16 6.22
N SER A 65 15.58 7.93 6.86
CA SER A 65 16.70 7.15 6.32
C SER A 65 16.51 5.63 6.44
N LEU A 66 15.70 5.15 7.38
CA LEU A 66 15.69 3.74 7.80
C LEU A 66 14.73 2.87 6.97
N ALA A 67 13.60 3.41 6.50
CA ALA A 67 12.47 2.59 6.07
C ALA A 67 12.75 1.64 4.89
N TRP A 68 13.44 2.09 3.83
CA TRP A 68 13.69 1.25 2.64
C TRP A 68 15.13 0.73 2.56
N LYS A 69 16.10 1.38 3.22
CA LYS A 69 17.50 0.94 3.22
C LYS A 69 17.71 -0.37 3.99
N ILE A 70 16.77 -0.73 4.87
CA ILE A 70 16.74 -2.04 5.56
C ILE A 70 16.37 -3.17 4.58
N LEU A 71 15.66 -2.87 3.48
CA LEU A 71 15.21 -3.89 2.54
C LEU A 71 16.36 -4.39 1.64
N PRO A 72 16.31 -5.65 1.19
CA PRO A 72 17.28 -6.18 0.22
C PRO A 72 17.34 -5.32 -1.05
N LYS A 73 18.53 -4.78 -1.34
CA LYS A 73 18.75 -3.79 -2.41
C LYS A 73 18.22 -4.22 -3.78
N LYS A 74 18.51 -5.45 -4.20
CA LYS A 74 18.12 -5.94 -5.54
C LYS A 74 16.60 -6.11 -5.69
N PRO A 75 15.89 -6.85 -4.82
CA PRO A 75 14.43 -6.89 -4.85
C PRO A 75 13.77 -5.51 -4.75
N CYS A 76 14.28 -4.64 -3.88
CA CYS A 76 13.74 -3.28 -3.71
C CYS A 76 13.90 -2.44 -4.97
N LYS A 77 15.08 -2.45 -5.60
CA LYS A 77 15.33 -1.73 -6.86
C LYS A 77 14.41 -2.23 -7.98
N ASN A 78 14.23 -3.54 -8.10
CA ASN A 78 13.35 -4.12 -9.12
C ASN A 78 11.90 -3.66 -8.92
N LEU A 79 11.40 -3.74 -7.69
CA LEU A 79 10.05 -3.28 -7.33
C LEU A 79 9.85 -1.81 -7.70
N MET A 80 10.76 -0.92 -7.28
CA MET A 80 10.65 0.52 -7.58
C MET A 80 10.68 0.80 -9.07
N ASN A 81 11.53 0.12 -9.84
CA ASN A 81 11.56 0.27 -11.29
C ASN A 81 10.23 -0.14 -11.94
N THR A 82 9.66 -1.28 -11.53
CA THR A 82 8.37 -1.74 -12.04
C THR A 82 7.25 -0.75 -11.69
N LEU A 83 7.17 -0.31 -10.43
CA LEU A 83 6.14 0.64 -10.00
C LEU A 83 6.25 1.99 -10.70
N ASN A 84 7.48 2.49 -10.92
CA ASN A 84 7.69 3.72 -11.67
C ASN A 84 7.20 3.59 -13.12
N ASN A 85 7.46 2.47 -13.78
CA ASN A 85 6.97 2.24 -15.14
C ASN A 85 5.43 2.17 -15.18
N LEU A 86 4.81 1.50 -14.22
CA LEU A 86 3.35 1.40 -14.11
C LEU A 86 2.72 2.77 -13.84
N TYR A 87 3.35 3.57 -12.97
CA TYR A 87 2.91 4.93 -12.68
C TYR A 87 2.94 5.83 -13.93
N GLN A 88 3.98 5.72 -14.77
CA GLN A 88 4.02 6.47 -16.05
C GLN A 88 2.89 6.06 -16.98
N GLN A 89 2.61 4.76 -17.11
CA GLN A 89 1.48 4.27 -17.92
C GLN A 89 0.12 4.76 -17.41
N LEU A 90 -0.06 4.86 -16.08
CA LEU A 90 -1.25 5.44 -15.47
C LEU A 90 -1.38 6.94 -15.77
N ALA A 91 -0.28 7.70 -15.65
CA ALA A 91 -0.26 9.13 -15.94
C ALA A 91 -0.64 9.42 -17.40
N GLU A 92 -0.12 8.63 -18.36
CA GLU A 92 -0.49 8.72 -19.77
C GLU A 92 -1.98 8.48 -20.04
N LEU A 93 -2.63 7.59 -19.26
CA LEU A 93 -4.06 7.33 -19.38
C LEU A 93 -4.91 8.49 -18.87
N GLN A 94 -4.47 9.14 -17.79
CA GLN A 94 -5.19 10.26 -17.18
C GLN A 94 -5.05 11.56 -18.00
N GLN A 95 -3.99 11.72 -18.80
CA GLN A 95 -3.77 12.91 -19.63
C GLN A 95 -4.53 12.90 -20.97
N ARG A 96 -5.37 11.90 -21.27
CA ARG A 96 -6.19 11.93 -22.48
C ARG A 96 -7.14 13.13 -22.44
N PRO A 97 -7.10 14.05 -23.43
CA PRO A 97 -7.96 15.23 -23.43
C PRO A 97 -9.42 14.83 -23.42
N ARG A 98 -10.18 15.46 -22.53
CA ARG A 98 -11.64 15.39 -22.47
C ARG A 98 -12.26 16.25 -23.57
N GLU A 99 -11.80 16.11 -24.82
CA GLU A 99 -12.22 16.97 -25.95
C GLU A 99 -13.37 16.38 -26.79
N ASP A 100 -13.88 15.19 -26.47
CA ASP A 100 -15.00 14.59 -27.22
C ASP A 100 -16.34 14.68 -26.46
N ALA A 101 -16.71 15.87 -26.01
CA ALA A 101 -18.02 16.16 -25.43
C ALA A 101 -19.19 16.08 -26.44
N LEU A 102 -18.97 15.53 -27.64
CA LEU A 102 -19.97 15.40 -28.71
C LEU A 102 -20.16 13.97 -29.25
N MET A 103 -19.57 12.94 -28.62
CA MET A 103 -19.68 11.55 -29.10
C MET A 103 -20.32 10.61 -28.07
N GLU A 104 -21.51 10.97 -27.57
CA GLU A 104 -22.24 10.19 -26.54
C GLU A 104 -22.69 8.78 -26.98
N LEU A 105 -22.58 8.42 -28.27
CA LEU A 105 -23.01 7.11 -28.79
C LEU A 105 -21.89 6.06 -28.90
N ALA A 106 -20.62 6.43 -28.68
CA ALA A 106 -19.47 5.50 -28.67
C ALA A 106 -18.90 5.23 -27.27
N MET A 107 -19.47 5.83 -26.22
CA MET A 107 -18.91 5.88 -24.87
C MET A 107 -18.82 4.52 -24.16
N ASN A 108 -19.65 3.55 -24.53
CA ASN A 108 -19.70 2.26 -23.82
C ASN A 108 -18.47 1.38 -24.08
N ASP A 109 -17.85 1.44 -25.26
CA ASP A 109 -16.69 0.61 -25.60
C ASP A 109 -15.37 1.22 -25.14
N SER A 110 -15.24 2.56 -25.19
CA SER A 110 -14.03 3.27 -24.72
C SER A 110 -13.88 3.22 -23.20
N ASP A 111 -14.99 3.34 -22.46
CA ASP A 111 -14.98 3.25 -20.99
C ASP A 111 -14.74 1.81 -20.53
N LEU A 112 -15.32 0.82 -21.22
CA LEU A 112 -15.06 -0.59 -20.94
C LEU A 112 -13.59 -0.97 -21.22
N ASN A 113 -12.99 -0.45 -22.30
CA ASN A 113 -11.60 -0.73 -22.63
C ASN A 113 -10.63 -0.02 -21.67
N SER A 114 -10.97 1.20 -21.24
CA SER A 114 -10.21 1.94 -20.22
C SER A 114 -10.27 1.23 -18.87
N GLY A 115 -11.45 0.74 -18.47
CA GLY A 115 -11.61 -0.08 -17.26
C GLY A 115 -10.82 -1.38 -17.32
N LYS A 116 -10.79 -2.06 -18.48
CA LYS A 116 -9.94 -3.26 -18.69
C LYS A 116 -8.46 -2.93 -18.54
N LYS A 117 -7.98 -1.81 -19.11
CA LYS A 117 -6.57 -1.41 -18.99
C LYS A 117 -6.20 -1.05 -17.55
N LEU A 118 -7.08 -0.36 -16.83
CA LEU A 118 -6.88 -0.07 -15.41
C LEU A 118 -6.78 -1.37 -14.58
N HIS A 119 -7.66 -2.33 -14.86
CA HIS A 119 -7.63 -3.63 -14.20
C HIS A 119 -6.33 -4.41 -14.46
N LEU A 120 -5.78 -4.33 -15.69
CA LEU A 120 -4.48 -4.93 -16.00
C LEU A 120 -3.35 -4.28 -15.21
N LEU A 121 -3.35 -2.95 -15.09
CA LEU A 121 -2.36 -2.23 -14.29
C LEU A 121 -2.45 -2.63 -12.81
N ASP A 122 -3.67 -2.77 -12.27
CA ASP A 122 -3.87 -3.27 -10.89
C ASP A 122 -3.27 -4.68 -10.71
N MET A 123 -3.47 -5.57 -11.68
CA MET A 123 -2.87 -6.91 -11.65
C MET A 123 -1.35 -6.87 -11.70
N GLU A 124 -0.75 -6.03 -12.56
CA GLU A 124 0.71 -5.86 -12.65
C GLU A 124 1.30 -5.28 -11.36
N ILE A 125 0.60 -4.35 -10.70
CA ILE A 125 0.99 -3.87 -9.36
C ILE A 125 0.98 -5.02 -8.35
N GLN A 126 -0.09 -5.83 -8.33
CA GLN A 126 -0.18 -6.98 -7.42
C GLN A 126 0.94 -8.00 -7.68
N GLU A 127 1.24 -8.32 -8.93
CA GLU A 127 2.32 -9.22 -9.34
C GLU A 127 3.69 -8.69 -8.91
N ALA A 128 3.94 -7.39 -9.07
CA ALA A 128 5.20 -6.76 -8.66
C ALA A 128 5.46 -6.95 -7.16
N PHE A 129 4.43 -6.73 -6.33
CA PHE A 129 4.52 -6.97 -4.89
C PHE A 129 4.63 -8.45 -4.53
N LEU A 130 3.90 -9.33 -5.21
CA LEU A 130 3.99 -10.77 -5.00
C LEU A 130 5.41 -11.28 -5.28
N SER A 131 6.00 -10.86 -6.40
CA SER A 131 7.36 -11.20 -6.80
C SER A 131 8.41 -10.68 -5.82
N PHE A 132 8.21 -9.46 -5.30
CA PHE A 132 9.03 -8.90 -4.24
C PHE A 132 8.96 -9.73 -2.95
N MET A 133 7.76 -10.05 -2.48
CA MET A 133 7.55 -10.86 -1.27
C MET A 133 8.10 -12.28 -1.41
N ALA A 134 7.91 -12.93 -2.56
CA ALA A 134 8.51 -14.23 -2.85
C ALA A 134 10.05 -14.17 -2.83
N SER A 135 10.63 -13.06 -3.30
CA SER A 135 12.07 -12.82 -3.23
C SER A 135 12.57 -12.63 -1.80
N LEU A 136 11.82 -11.90 -0.96
CA LEU A 136 12.15 -11.71 0.46
C LEU A 136 12.11 -13.02 1.24
N LEU A 137 11.11 -13.86 0.96
CA LEU A 137 10.92 -15.13 1.64
C LEU A 137 11.74 -16.26 1.04
N LYS A 138 12.52 -16.02 -0.02
CA LYS A 138 13.30 -17.06 -0.67
C LYS A 138 14.22 -17.77 0.33
N GLY A 139 14.08 -19.10 0.41
CA GLY A 139 14.87 -19.93 1.33
C GLY A 139 14.23 -20.16 2.70
N TYR A 140 13.11 -19.51 3.04
CA TYR A 140 12.47 -19.72 4.36
C TYR A 140 12.15 -21.20 4.64
N ARG A 141 11.82 -21.98 3.60
CA ARG A 141 11.48 -23.41 3.72
C ARG A 141 12.60 -24.27 4.31
N SER A 142 13.88 -23.89 4.18
CA SER A 142 14.99 -24.63 4.79
C SER A 142 15.04 -24.51 6.31
N TYR A 143 14.29 -23.57 6.88
CA TYR A 143 14.17 -23.36 8.32
C TYR A 143 12.89 -23.94 8.91
N LEU A 144 12.01 -24.50 8.08
CA LEU A 144 10.83 -25.21 8.55
C LEU A 144 11.26 -26.57 9.11
N ARG A 145 10.82 -26.86 10.33
CA ARG A 145 10.91 -28.22 10.86
C ARG A 145 9.80 -29.06 10.22
N PRO A 146 10.06 -30.33 9.86
CA PRO A 146 9.00 -31.24 9.45
C PRO A 146 7.87 -31.21 10.49
N ILE A 147 6.62 -31.20 10.05
CA ILE A 147 5.49 -31.34 10.95
C ILE A 147 5.52 -32.79 11.43
N THR A 148 6.16 -33.02 12.58
CA THR A 148 6.34 -34.37 13.14
C THR A 148 5.13 -34.85 13.92
N GLN A 149 4.26 -33.93 14.39
CA GLN A 149 3.03 -34.23 15.12
C GLN A 149 1.97 -33.15 14.82
N ALA A 150 0.69 -33.54 14.87
CA ALA A 150 -0.42 -32.60 14.77
C ALA A 150 -0.41 -31.62 15.97
N PRO A 151 -0.82 -30.35 15.81
CA PRO A 151 -0.90 -29.41 16.93
C PRO A 151 -1.86 -29.95 17.99
N SER A 152 -1.42 -30.03 19.25
CA SER A 152 -2.29 -30.34 20.38
C SER A 152 -3.05 -29.09 20.83
N GLU A 153 -4.30 -29.24 21.26
CA GLU A 153 -5.22 -28.16 21.68
C GLU A 153 -4.67 -27.25 22.80
N THR A 154 -3.60 -27.64 23.47
CA THR A 154 -2.99 -26.92 24.60
C THR A 154 -1.93 -25.90 24.22
N ALA A 155 -1.58 -25.75 22.94
CA ALA A 155 -0.58 -24.77 22.49
C ALA A 155 -1.25 -23.43 22.15
N THR A 156 -1.59 -22.65 23.20
CA THR A 156 -1.81 -21.19 23.11
C THR A 156 -0.90 -20.48 24.08
#